data_AF-A0A969DAZ9-F1
#
_entry.id   AF-A0A969DAZ9-F1
#
_cell.length_a   1.000
_cell.length_b   1.000
_cell.length_c   1.000
_cell.angle_alpha   90.00
_cell.angle_beta   90.00
_cell.angle_gamma   90.00
#
_symmetry.space_group_name_H-M   'P 1'
#
loop_
_entity.id
_entity.type
_entity.pdbx_description
1 polymer ?
#
loop_
_entity_poly.entity_id
_entity_poly.type
_entity_poly.pdbx_seq_one_letter_code
_entity_poly.pdbx_strand_id
1 'polypeptide(L)'
;MSALPIILAIALILAVVSWLTGYRLPIQLPKQRTAGKGPPRIQRQRGVSGRTRKKLLALVGGNAAVAQRLVRDVSSRNPGRTEQWCWEKAIYDIERDRRA
;
A
#
# COMPACT_ATOMS: atom_id res chain seq x y z
N MET A 1 -31.01 -3.80 -29.38
CA MET A 1 -29.63 -4.27 -29.20
C MET A 1 -29.30 -4.22 -27.72
N SER A 2 -29.12 -5.37 -27.08
CA SER A 2 -29.04 -5.47 -25.62
C SER A 2 -27.70 -4.90 -25.12
N ALA A 3 -27.73 -3.86 -24.29
CA ALA A 3 -26.53 -3.20 -23.74
C ALA A 3 -25.89 -3.95 -22.54
N LEU A 4 -26.49 -5.07 -22.13
CA LEU A 4 -26.04 -5.93 -21.03
C LEU A 4 -24.57 -6.40 -21.10
N PRO A 5 -24.02 -6.84 -22.25
CA PRO A 5 -22.63 -7.29 -22.31
C PRO A 5 -21.63 -6.13 -22.17
N ILE A 6 -22.00 -4.92 -22.60
CA ILE A 6 -21.16 -3.73 -22.51
C ILE A 6 -21.00 -3.31 -21.04
N ILE A 7 -22.09 -3.35 -20.27
CA ILE A 7 -22.08 -3.01 -18.84
C ILE A 7 -21.21 -4.00 -18.05
N LEU A 8 -21.31 -5.30 -18.36
CA LEU A 8 -20.48 -6.33 -17.74
C LEU A 8 -18.98 -6.14 -18.03
N ALA A 9 -18.63 -5.81 -19.28
CA ALA A 9 -17.24 -5.57 -19.66
C ALA A 9 -16.64 -4.37 -18.91
N ILE A 10 -17.40 -3.27 -18.79
CA ILE A 10 -16.96 -2.08 -18.04
C ILE A 10 -16.77 -2.40 -16.56
N ALA A 11 -17.69 -3.14 -15.93
CA ALA A 11 -17.56 -3.55 -14.53
C ALA A 11 -16.32 -4.43 -14.29
N LEU A 12 -16.00 -5.33 -15.21
CA LEU A 12 -14.83 -6.22 -15.13
C LEU A 12 -13.53 -5.44 -15.29
N ILE A 13 -13.48 -4.49 -16.23
CA ILE A 13 -12.34 -3.58 -16.40
C ILE A 13 -12.15 -2.73 -15.15
N LEU A 14 -13.22 -2.16 -14.59
CA LEU A 14 -13.14 -1.39 -13.35
C LEU A 14 -12.70 -2.25 -12.15
N ALA A 15 -13.09 -3.51 -12.07
CA ALA A 15 -12.64 -4.44 -11.03
C ALA A 15 -11.14 -4.78 -11.16
N VAL A 16 -10.69 -5.06 -12.39
CA VAL A 16 -9.28 -5.36 -12.70
C VAL A 16 -8.40 -4.12 -12.52
N VAL A 17 -8.88 -2.95 -12.96
CA VAL A 17 -8.22 -1.67 -12.71
C VAL A 17 -8.24 -1.36 -11.22
N SER A 18 -9.33 -1.62 -10.51
CA SER A 18 -9.43 -1.46 -9.04
C SER A 18 -8.39 -2.30 -8.29
N TRP A 19 -8.18 -3.51 -8.77
CA TRP A 19 -7.17 -4.43 -8.29
C TRP A 19 -5.74 -3.98 -8.63
N LEU A 20 -5.51 -3.49 -9.86
CA LEU A 20 -4.19 -3.05 -10.34
C LEU A 20 -3.77 -1.69 -9.79
N THR A 21 -4.71 -0.76 -9.65
CA THR A 21 -4.45 0.62 -9.20
C THR A 21 -4.63 0.81 -7.70
N GLY A 22 -4.96 -0.26 -6.97
CA GLY A 22 -5.11 -0.21 -5.52
C GLY A 22 -6.17 0.82 -5.14
N TYR A 23 -7.39 0.65 -5.66
CA TYR A 23 -8.50 1.50 -5.27
C TYR A 23 -8.61 1.46 -3.76
N ARG A 24 -8.36 2.65 -3.22
CA ARG A 24 -8.43 3.00 -1.82
C ARG A 24 -9.83 2.63 -1.32
N LEU A 25 -9.96 1.50 -0.61
CA LEU A 25 -10.80 1.57 0.58
C LEU A 25 -9.95 2.34 1.59
N PRO A 26 -10.32 3.58 1.97
CA PRO A 26 -9.71 4.22 3.10
C PRO A 26 -10.11 3.38 4.31
N ILE A 27 -9.32 2.34 4.61
CA ILE A 27 -9.35 1.72 5.92
C ILE A 27 -8.84 2.82 6.84
N GLN A 28 -9.77 3.63 7.34
CA GLN A 28 -9.57 4.51 8.47
C GLN A 28 -9.26 3.59 9.66
N LEU A 29 -8.02 3.11 9.71
CA LEU A 29 -7.54 2.36 10.84
C LEU A 29 -7.56 3.36 12.01
N PRO A 30 -8.33 3.10 13.09
CA PRO A 30 -8.57 4.11 14.10
C PRO A 30 -7.24 4.62 14.63
N LYS A 31 -7.08 5.94 14.48
CA LYS A 31 -6.00 6.75 15.01
C LYS A 31 -5.95 6.51 16.52
N GLN A 32 -5.08 5.61 16.97
CA GLN A 32 -4.78 5.44 18.38
C GLN A 32 -4.28 6.80 18.89
N ARG A 33 -5.17 7.50 19.60
CA ARG A 33 -4.84 8.66 20.40
C ARG A 33 -3.92 8.17 21.51
N THR A 34 -2.62 8.37 21.35
CA THR A 34 -1.71 8.46 22.48
C THR A 34 -1.27 9.91 22.57
N ALA A 35 -1.63 10.53 23.68
CA ALA A 35 -1.36 11.91 24.01
C ALA A 35 0.15 12.15 24.04
N GLY A 36 0.59 13.19 23.32
CA GLY A 36 1.97 13.64 23.32
C GLY A 36 2.00 15.10 22.88
N LYS A 37 1.98 15.99 23.87
CA LYS A 37 2.10 17.44 23.72
C LYS A 37 3.51 17.74 23.21
N GLY A 38 3.64 18.22 21.97
CA GLY A 38 4.90 18.68 21.37
C GLY A 38 4.61 19.65 20.22
N PRO A 39 5.38 20.74 20.07
CA PRO A 39 5.06 21.83 19.13
C PRO A 39 5.15 21.37 17.67
N PRO A 40 4.46 22.05 16.73
CA PRO A 40 4.34 21.61 15.35
C PRO A 40 5.66 21.87 14.62
N ARG A 41 6.55 20.88 14.68
CA ARG A 41 7.77 20.90 13.89
C ARG A 41 7.38 20.56 12.44
N ILE A 42 7.33 21.59 11.60
CA ILE A 42 7.42 21.45 10.15
C ILE A 42 8.75 20.75 9.83
N GLN A 43 8.82 19.42 9.91
CA GLN A 43 9.96 18.66 9.41
C GLN A 43 9.65 17.16 9.32
N ARG A 44 9.76 16.66 8.08
CA ARG A 44 9.89 15.26 7.66
C ARG A 44 8.60 14.43 7.55
N GLN A 45 7.69 14.84 6.66
CA GLN A 45 6.87 13.87 5.91
C GLN A 45 7.66 13.16 4.77
N ARG A 46 9.00 13.12 4.86
CA ARG A 46 9.87 12.46 3.87
C ARG A 46 10.24 11.02 4.26
N GLY A 47 9.72 10.52 5.39
CA GLY A 47 10.00 9.18 5.88
C GLY A 47 8.75 8.31 5.90
N VAL A 48 8.93 7.04 5.54
CA VAL A 48 7.91 5.99 5.67
C VAL A 48 7.56 5.79 7.14
N SER A 49 6.29 5.55 7.43
CA SER A 49 5.81 5.31 8.79
C SER A 49 6.56 4.14 9.43
N GLY A 50 7.00 4.32 10.69
CA GLY A 50 7.68 3.26 11.44
C GLY A 50 6.84 2.00 11.59
N ARG A 51 5.50 2.15 11.62
CA ARG A 51 4.56 1.02 11.66
C ARG A 51 4.59 0.21 10.37
N THR A 52 4.58 0.88 9.22
CA THR A 52 4.65 0.24 7.90
C THR A 52 5.96 -0.53 7.77
N ARG A 53 7.09 0.09 8.18
CA ARG A 53 8.39 -0.59 8.17
C ARG A 53 8.42 -1.84 9.03
N LYS A 54 7.97 -1.73 10.28
CA LYS A 54 7.87 -2.87 11.22
C LYS A 54 6.96 -3.97 10.68
N LYS A 55 5.82 -3.62 10.06
CA LYS A 55 4.90 -4.60 9.48
C LYS A 55 5.54 -5.36 8.33
N LEU A 56 6.18 -4.66 7.37
CA LEU A 56 6.86 -5.33 6.27
C LEU A 56 7.98 -6.25 6.77
N LEU A 57 8.78 -5.78 7.73
CA LEU A 57 9.81 -6.59 8.38
C LEU A 57 9.24 -7.85 9.02
N ALA A 58 8.14 -7.75 9.78
CA ALA A 58 7.49 -8.90 10.38
C ALA A 58 7.00 -9.90 9.33
N LEU A 59 6.46 -9.41 8.19
CA LEU A 59 6.03 -10.27 7.10
C LEU A 59 7.20 -11.02 6.45
N VAL A 60 8.38 -10.43 6.34
CA VAL A 60 9.58 -11.08 5.78
C VAL A 60 10.46 -11.77 6.83
N GLY A 61 9.94 -12.06 8.03
CA GLY A 61 10.67 -12.75 9.08
C GLY A 61 11.84 -11.97 9.68
N GLY A 62 11.77 -10.63 9.66
CA GLY A 62 12.81 -9.73 10.15
C GLY A 62 13.91 -9.44 9.12
N ASN A 63 13.85 -10.01 7.92
CA ASN A 63 14.87 -9.81 6.89
C ASN A 63 14.75 -8.43 6.22
N ALA A 64 15.51 -7.45 6.73
CA ALA A 64 15.52 -6.09 6.21
C ALA A 64 15.98 -5.98 4.74
N ALA A 65 16.88 -6.86 4.29
CA ALA A 65 17.35 -6.85 2.91
C ALA A 65 16.23 -7.25 1.93
N VAL A 66 15.44 -8.27 2.28
CA VAL A 66 14.26 -8.68 1.51
C VAL A 66 13.20 -7.59 1.50
N ALA A 67 12.91 -6.99 2.66
CA ALA A 67 11.97 -5.87 2.75
C ALA A 67 12.37 -4.70 1.82
N GLN A 68 13.63 -4.30 1.82
CA GLN A 68 14.11 -3.21 0.97
C GLN A 68 14.09 -3.57 -0.52
N ARG A 69 14.43 -4.81 -0.87
CA ARG A 69 14.37 -5.29 -2.25
C ARG A 69 12.95 -5.23 -2.79
N LEU A 70 11.96 -5.70 -2.03
CA LEU A 70 10.55 -5.63 -2.40
C LEU A 70 10.08 -4.20 -2.64
N VAL A 71 10.42 -3.29 -1.73
CA VAL A 71 10.07 -1.87 -1.89
C VAL A 71 10.73 -1.26 -3.10
N ARG A 72 12.00 -1.60 -3.38
CA ARG A 72 12.74 -1.13 -4.55
C ARG A 72 12.10 -1.63 -5.84
N ASP A 73 11.72 -2.90 -5.89
CA ASP A 73 11.06 -3.50 -7.05
C ASP A 73 9.71 -2.80 -7.30
N VAL A 74 8.92 -2.57 -6.26
CA VAL A 74 7.65 -1.81 -6.34
C VAL A 74 7.90 -0.37 -6.80
N SER A 75 8.90 0.30 -6.24
CA SER A 75 9.23 1.69 -6.59
C SER A 75 9.71 1.82 -8.04
N SER A 76 10.48 0.85 -8.54
CA SER A 76 10.98 0.85 -9.92
C SER A 76 9.85 0.71 -10.95
N ARG A 77 8.82 -0.08 -10.61
CA ARG A 77 7.64 -0.29 -11.46
C ARG A 77 6.62 0.84 -11.37
N ASN A 78 6.74 1.70 -10.36
CA ASN A 78 5.79 2.78 -10.09
C ASN A 78 6.50 4.13 -9.91
N PRO A 79 7.22 4.62 -10.94
CA PRO A 79 7.86 5.92 -10.88
C PRO A 79 6.77 7.00 -10.71
N GLY A 80 6.88 7.83 -9.66
CA GLY A 80 5.89 8.86 -9.32
C GLY A 80 5.01 8.54 -8.11
N ARG A 81 5.16 7.36 -7.50
CA ARG A 81 4.51 7.05 -6.20
C ARG A 81 5.41 7.45 -5.03
N THR A 82 4.78 7.72 -3.89
CA THR A 82 5.51 8.04 -2.65
C THR A 82 6.18 6.78 -2.10
N GLU A 83 7.28 6.96 -1.38
CA GLU A 83 7.97 5.85 -0.72
C GLU A 83 7.00 5.09 0.21
N GLN A 84 6.19 5.83 0.98
CA GLN A 84 5.14 5.26 1.84
C GLN A 84 4.20 4.30 1.07
N TRP A 85 3.75 4.71 -0.12
CA TRP A 85 2.89 3.87 -0.95
C TRP A 85 3.62 2.59 -1.41
N CYS A 86 4.90 2.68 -1.75
CA CYS A 86 5.69 1.52 -2.17
C CYS A 86 5.83 0.50 -1.04
N TRP A 87 6.01 0.95 0.20
CA TRP A 87 6.04 0.09 1.37
C TRP A 87 4.67 -0.55 1.68
N GLU A 88 3.59 0.21 1.59
CA GLU A 88 2.23 -0.32 1.76
C GLU A 88 1.90 -1.36 0.69
N LYS A 89 2.31 -1.12 -0.55
CA LYS A 89 2.07 -2.02 -1.66
C LYS A 89 2.86 -3.33 -1.51
N ALA A 90 4.14 -3.26 -1.12
CA ALA A 90 4.95 -4.45 -0.83
C ALA A 90 4.33 -5.32 0.29
N ILE A 91 3.76 -4.70 1.32
CA ILE A 91 3.01 -5.41 2.38
C ILE A 91 1.78 -6.11 1.80
N TYR A 92 0.99 -5.39 1.01
CA TYR A 92 -0.22 -5.93 0.39
C TYR A 92 0.09 -7.13 -0.51
N ASP A 93 1.16 -7.05 -1.32
CA ASP A 93 1.53 -8.12 -2.23
C ASP A 93 1.90 -9.40 -1.46
N ILE A 94 2.68 -9.31 -0.37
CA ILE A 94 2.97 -10.48 0.49
C ILE A 94 1.71 -11.02 1.18
N GLU A 95 0.87 -10.13 1.72
CA GLU A 95 -0.38 -10.54 2.39
C GLU A 95 -1.35 -11.22 1.43
N ARG A 96 -1.36 -10.81 0.16
CA ARG A 96 -2.13 -11.45 -0.90
C ARG A 96 -1.57 -12.82 -1.25
N ASP A 97 -0.26 -12.94 -1.44
CA ASP A 97 0.39 -14.20 -1.80
C ASP A 97 0.23 -15.27 -0.71
N ARG A 98 0.09 -14.86 0.56
CA ARG A 98 -0.19 -15.76 1.69
C ARG A 98 -1.63 -16.25 1.79
N ARG A 99 -2.58 -15.59 1.11
CA ARG A 99 -4.00 -15.94 1.13
C ARG A 99 -4.42 -16.77 -0.08
N ALA A 100 -3.55 -16.89 -1.09
CA ALA A 100 -3.72 -17.77 -2.22
C ALA A 100 -3.26 -19.19 -1.85
#